data_AF-A0A1V5EDF0-F1
#
_entry.id   AF-A0A1V5EDF0-F1
#
_cell.length_a   1.000
_cell.length_b   1.000
_cell.length_c   1.000
_cell.angle_alpha   90.00
_cell.angle_beta   90.00
_cell.angle_gamma   90.00
#
_symmetry.space_group_name_H-M   'P 1'
#
loop_
_entity.id
_entity.type
_entity.pdbx_description
1 polymer ?
#
loop_
_entity_poly.entity_id
_entity_poly.type
_entity_poly.pdbx_seq_one_letter_code
_entity_poly.pdbx_strand_id
1 'polypeptide(L)'
;MPLRDQIRTFILDNFILEKPEDLKDDESMLEKGIMDSTGVLELVAFLESTYEIKVEDEELIPENLDSIKNIVSYLERKLALASKPTETQSAASRT
;
A
#
# COMPACT_ATOMS: atom_id res chain seq x y z
N MET A 1 -13.70 1.91 -9.29
CA MET A 1 -13.19 0.55 -8.97
C MET A 1 -12.78 0.56 -7.50
N PRO A 2 -13.19 -0.42 -6.67
CA PRO A 2 -12.80 -0.45 -5.27
C PRO A 2 -11.27 -0.64 -5.12
N LEU A 3 -10.67 -0.16 -4.02
CA LEU A 3 -9.22 -0.22 -3.79
C LEU A 3 -8.68 -1.64 -3.98
N ARG A 4 -9.36 -2.62 -3.41
CA ARG A 4 -9.02 -4.04 -3.51
C ARG A 4 -8.79 -4.48 -4.97
N ASP A 5 -9.71 -4.14 -5.86
CA ASP A 5 -9.62 -4.56 -7.26
C ASP A 5 -8.47 -3.86 -7.99
N GLN A 6 -8.17 -2.61 -7.62
CA GLN A 6 -7.02 -1.88 -8.16
C GLN A 6 -5.70 -2.54 -7.74
N ILE A 7 -5.56 -2.86 -6.44
CA ILE A 7 -4.37 -3.56 -5.94
C ILE A 7 -4.26 -4.94 -6.57
N ARG A 8 -5.35 -5.70 -6.63
CA ARG A 8 -5.36 -7.03 -7.27
C ARG A 8 -4.91 -6.95 -8.73
N THR A 9 -5.43 -5.99 -9.49
CA THR A 9 -5.07 -5.78 -10.89
C THR A 9 -3.60 -5.42 -11.02
N PHE A 10 -3.11 -4.48 -10.19
CA PHE A 10 -1.69 -4.12 -10.16
C PHE A 10 -0.81 -5.34 -9.90
N ILE A 11 -1.15 -6.18 -8.90
CA ILE A 11 -0.36 -7.37 -8.60
C ILE A 11 -0.36 -8.35 -9.79
N LEU A 12 -1.52 -8.59 -10.40
CA LEU A 12 -1.63 -9.49 -11.57
C LEU A 12 -0.88 -8.97 -12.81
N ASP A 13 -0.80 -7.65 -12.98
CA ASP A 13 -0.13 -7.02 -14.12
C ASP A 13 1.39 -6.94 -13.94
N ASN A 14 1.88 -6.83 -12.70
CA ASN A 14 3.31 -6.63 -12.40
C ASN A 14 4.02 -7.91 -11.94
N PHE A 15 3.30 -8.88 -11.37
CA PHE A 15 3.87 -10.13 -10.86
C PHE A 15 3.37 -11.34 -11.64
N ILE A 16 4.30 -12.23 -12.00
CA ILE A 16 3.98 -13.44 -12.77
C ILE A 16 3.46 -14.50 -11.80
N LEU A 17 2.17 -14.82 -11.91
CA LEU A 17 1.51 -15.88 -11.18
C LEU A 17 1.24 -17.08 -12.08
N GLU A 18 1.45 -18.29 -11.57
CA GLU A 18 1.09 -19.51 -12.30
C GLU A 18 -0.41 -19.58 -12.58
N LYS A 19 -1.23 -19.15 -11.59
CA LYS A 19 -2.67 -18.97 -11.76
C LYS A 19 -3.17 -17.73 -11.01
N PRO A 20 -4.02 -16.90 -11.63
CA PRO A 20 -4.62 -15.74 -10.97
C PRO A 20 -5.48 -16.06 -9.74
N GLU A 21 -5.95 -17.31 -9.62
CA GLU A 21 -6.74 -17.82 -8.50
C GLU A 21 -5.92 -18.05 -7.23
N ASP A 22 -4.59 -18.22 -7.35
CA ASP A 22 -3.69 -18.46 -6.22
C ASP A 22 -3.44 -17.19 -5.38
N LEU A 23 -3.70 -16.02 -5.99
CA LEU A 23 -3.68 -14.73 -5.32
C LEU A 23 -4.96 -14.57 -4.47
N LYS A 24 -4.84 -14.88 -3.18
CA LYS A 24 -5.89 -14.64 -2.19
C LYS A 24 -5.64 -13.38 -1.41
N ASP A 25 -6.72 -12.71 -1.02
CA ASP A 25 -6.63 -11.40 -0.41
C ASP A 25 -6.00 -11.42 0.98
N ASP A 26 -6.12 -12.54 1.70
CA ASP A 26 -5.69 -12.75 3.07
C ASP A 26 -4.43 -13.61 3.22
N GLU A 27 -3.81 -14.01 2.10
CA GLU A 27 -2.59 -14.81 2.12
C GLU A 27 -1.34 -13.95 1.86
N SER A 28 -0.23 -14.37 2.47
CA SER A 28 1.08 -13.77 2.28
C SER A 28 1.56 -13.96 0.84
N MET A 29 1.85 -12.86 0.17
CA MET A 29 2.43 -12.86 -1.17
C MET A 29 3.93 -13.16 -1.11
N LEU A 30 4.62 -12.75 -0.03
CA LEU A 30 6.03 -13.00 0.17
C LEU A 30 6.30 -14.48 0.46
N GLU A 31 5.54 -15.11 1.37
CA GLU A 31 5.73 -16.53 1.71
C GLU A 31 5.39 -17.46 0.55
N LYS A 32 4.42 -17.05 -0.30
CA LYS A 32 4.07 -17.78 -1.52
C LYS A 32 5.04 -17.56 -2.68
N GLY A 33 5.98 -16.63 -2.55
CA GLY A 33 6.88 -16.24 -3.65
C GLY A 33 6.17 -15.56 -4.81
N ILE A 34 5.01 -14.95 -4.56
CA ILE A 34 4.28 -14.12 -5.54
C ILE A 34 5.00 -12.77 -5.67
N MET A 35 5.47 -12.25 -4.55
CA MET A 35 6.19 -11.01 -4.44
C MET A 35 7.52 -11.24 -3.73
N ASP A 36 8.56 -10.55 -4.16
CA ASP A 36 9.86 -10.52 -3.50
C ASP A 36 10.07 -9.19 -2.76
N SER A 37 11.16 -9.10 -1.98
CA SER A 37 11.54 -7.87 -1.28
C SER A 37 11.74 -6.66 -2.21
N THR A 38 12.16 -6.88 -3.47
CA THR A 38 12.23 -5.82 -4.48
C THR A 38 10.83 -5.42 -5.00
N GLY A 39 9.92 -6.38 -5.12
CA GLY A 39 8.54 -6.13 -5.53
C GLY A 39 7.77 -5.25 -4.57
N VAL A 40 8.09 -5.31 -3.26
CA VAL A 40 7.55 -4.39 -2.26
C VAL A 40 7.88 -2.94 -2.58
N LEU A 41 9.08 -2.64 -3.07
CA LEU A 41 9.48 -1.28 -3.44
C LEU A 41 8.73 -0.77 -4.67
N GLU A 42 8.46 -1.64 -5.65
CA GLU A 42 7.64 -1.31 -6.82
C GLU A 42 6.18 -1.07 -6.44
N LEU A 43 5.63 -1.90 -5.55
CA LEU A 43 4.31 -1.68 -4.98
C LEU A 43 4.26 -0.32 -4.27
N VAL A 44 5.23 0.00 -3.43
CA VAL A 44 5.28 1.28 -2.72
C VAL A 44 5.30 2.45 -3.69
N ALA A 45 6.17 2.41 -4.70
CA ALA A 45 6.23 3.46 -5.73
C ALA A 45 4.88 3.62 -6.46
N PHE A 46 4.20 2.52 -6.76
CA PHE A 46 2.85 2.55 -7.32
C PHE A 46 1.84 3.19 -6.37
N LEU A 47 1.85 2.83 -5.09
CA LEU A 47 0.94 3.37 -4.09
C LEU A 47 1.14 4.88 -3.89
N GLU A 48 2.39 5.32 -3.74
CA GLU A 48 2.73 6.73 -3.59
C GLU A 48 2.30 7.54 -4.81
N SER A 49 2.60 7.06 -6.02
CA SER A 49 2.25 7.75 -7.25
C SER A 49 0.74 7.75 -7.54
N THR A 50 0.01 6.69 -7.18
CA THR A 50 -1.42 6.54 -7.53
C THR A 50 -2.32 7.25 -6.54
N TYR A 51 -1.97 7.23 -5.26
CA TYR A 51 -2.79 7.76 -4.18
C TYR A 51 -2.24 9.05 -3.58
N GLU A 52 -1.14 9.58 -4.12
CA GLU A 52 -0.45 10.79 -3.65
C GLU A 52 -0.11 10.74 -2.15
N ILE A 53 0.29 9.56 -1.68
CA ILE A 53 0.72 9.32 -0.30
C ILE A 53 2.24 9.20 -0.21
N LYS A 54 2.77 9.31 1.02
CA LYS A 54 4.15 8.96 1.34
C LYS A 54 4.18 7.75 2.26
N VAL A 55 4.90 6.71 1.88
CA VAL A 55 5.12 5.50 2.68
C VAL A 55 6.45 5.66 3.41
N GLU A 56 6.43 5.68 4.73
CA GLU A 56 7.66 5.78 5.53
C GLU A 56 8.36 4.42 5.64
N ASP A 57 9.67 4.43 5.87
CA ASP A 57 10.47 3.19 6.00
C ASP A 57 9.93 2.25 7.10
N GLU A 58 9.39 2.82 8.19
CA GLU A 58 8.77 2.08 9.29
C GLU A 58 7.45 1.38 8.89
N GLU A 59 6.82 1.83 7.80
CA GLU A 59 5.59 1.27 7.26
C GLU A 59 5.87 0.14 6.25
N LEU A 60 7.13 -0.03 5.81
CA LEU A 60 7.60 -1.07 4.90
C LEU A 60 7.75 -2.43 5.60
N ILE A 61 6.68 -2.86 6.26
CA ILE A 61 6.62 -4.12 7.01
C ILE A 61 5.59 -5.08 6.40
N PRO A 62 5.79 -6.41 6.54
CA PRO A 62 4.85 -7.41 6.04
C PRO A 62 3.41 -7.20 6.54
N GLU A 63 3.25 -6.73 7.77
CA GLU A 63 1.94 -6.44 8.35
C GLU A 63 1.12 -5.41 7.56
N ASN A 64 1.78 -4.55 6.77
CA ASN A 64 1.11 -3.58 5.90
C ASN A 64 1.08 -4.03 4.43
N LEU A 65 2.10 -4.73 3.93
CA LEU A 65 2.33 -4.89 2.49
C LEU A 65 2.32 -6.33 1.98
N ASP A 66 2.20 -7.33 2.87
CA ASP A 66 2.35 -8.74 2.49
C ASP A 66 1.09 -9.36 1.86
N SER A 67 -0.09 -8.78 2.08
CA SER A 67 -1.35 -9.28 1.49
C SER A 67 -2.20 -8.14 0.95
N ILE A 68 -3.08 -8.43 -0.01
CA ILE A 68 -4.01 -7.42 -0.57
C ILE A 68 -4.85 -6.80 0.55
N LYS A 69 -5.32 -7.61 1.50
CA LYS A 69 -6.10 -7.15 2.65
C LYS A 69 -5.30 -6.16 3.50
N ASN A 70 -4.03 -6.46 3.76
CA ASN A 70 -3.16 -5.58 4.54
C ASN A 70 -2.93 -4.25 3.80
N ILE A 71 -2.65 -4.31 2.50
CA ILE A 71 -2.42 -3.12 1.65
C ILE A 71 -3.67 -2.25 1.62
N VAL A 72 -4.84 -2.83 1.37
CA VAL A 72 -6.11 -2.10 1.36
C VAL A 72 -6.36 -1.44 2.71
N SER A 73 -6.18 -2.18 3.81
CA SER A 73 -6.37 -1.65 5.17
C SER A 73 -5.36 -0.52 5.47
N TYR A 74 -4.13 -0.64 5.00
CA TYR A 74 -3.09 0.38 5.13
C TYR A 74 -3.49 1.65 4.37
N LEU A 75 -3.91 1.53 3.11
CA LEU A 75 -4.34 2.65 2.27
C LEU A 75 -5.57 3.36 2.83
N GLU A 76 -6.58 2.60 3.28
CA GLU A 76 -7.77 3.19 3.89
C GLU A 76 -7.41 4.06 5.10
N ARG A 77 -6.48 3.60 5.95
CA ARG A 77 -5.98 4.39 7.08
C ARG A 77 -5.21 5.63 6.59
N LYS A 78 -4.32 5.47 5.62
CA LYS A 78 -3.47 6.56 5.12
C LYS A 78 -4.29 7.67 4.46
N LEU A 79 -5.25 7.30 3.62
CA LEU A 79 -6.17 8.22 2.95
C LEU A 79 -7.08 8.94 3.94
N ALA A 80 -7.55 8.25 4.99
CA ALA A 80 -8.34 8.88 6.05
C ALA A 80 -7.53 9.91 6.86
N LEU A 81 -6.21 9.70 7.03
CA LEU A 81 -5.31 10.65 7.68
C LEU A 81 -4.96 11.83 6.77
N ALA A 82 -4.75 11.59 5.48
CA ALA A 82 -4.48 12.65 4.48
C ALA A 82 -5.67 13.59 4.27
N SER A 83 -6.90 13.10 4.48
CA SER A 83 -8.13 13.89 4.37
C SER A 83 -8.38 14.81 5.56
N LYS A 84 -7.64 14.64 6.67
CA LYS A 84 -7.67 15.62 7.76
C LYS A 84 -6.77 16.78 7.35
N PRO A 85 -7.27 18.02 7.22
CA PRO A 85 -6.38 19.16 7.07
C PRO A 85 -5.47 19.15 8.29
N THR A 86 -4.18 18.98 8.05
CA THR A 86 -3.16 19.25 9.05
C THR A 86 -3.32 20.73 9.43
N GLU A 87 -4.11 21.01 10.47
CA GLU A 87 -3.94 22.19 11.30
C GLU A 87 -2.57 22.05 11.97
N THR A 88 -1.50 22.23 11.19
CA THR A 88 -0.24 22.67 11.74
C THR A 88 -0.52 24.08 12.21
N GLN A 89 -0.78 24.19 13.51
CA GLN A 89 -0.88 25.45 14.23
C GLN A 89 0.27 26.37 13.79
N SER A 90 -0.11 27.36 13.01
CA SER A 90 0.53 28.65 12.96
C SER A 90 0.57 29.22 14.39
N ALA A 91 1.67 28.99 15.10
CA ALA A 91 2.12 29.90 16.14
C ALA A 91 3.20 30.80 15.54
N ALA A 92 2.78 31.66 14.62
CA ALA A 92 3.52 32.87 14.30
C ALA A 92 3.47 33.82 15.51
N SER A 93 4.66 34.18 15.99
CA SER A 93 5.04 35.51 16.50
C SER A 93 4.28 36.09 17.71
N ARG A 94 5.04 36.47 18.76
CA ARG A 94 5.03 37.84 19.32
C ARG A 94 6.09 38.01 20.41
N THR A 95 7.03 38.91 20.12
CA THR A 95 7.77 39.82 21.02
C THR A 95 8.76 39.25 22.02
#